data_AF-A0A2V7I1Z3-F1
#
_entry.id   AF-A0A2V7I1Z3-F1
#
_cell.length_a   1.000
_cell.length_b   1.000
_cell.length_c   1.000
_cell.angle_alpha   90.00
_cell.angle_beta   90.00
_cell.angle_gamma   90.00
#
_symmetry.space_group_name_H-M   'P 1'
#
loop_
_entity.id
_entity.type
_entity.pdbx_description
1 polymer ?
#
loop_
_entity_poly.entity_id
_entity_poly.type
_entity_poly.pdbx_seq_one_letter_code
_entity_poly.pdbx_strand_id
1 'polypeptide(L)'
;MSRLEIAPRYGGALLARLFPWVVAGAGYAGRLVGFDTHGDDLVYLVTVAAPFLVTVLIAVPLLESIPGDRDRPLLGAVKLGLALPAALAPFSSLTGDYYEMGSIVISRIVTLWRPSLPLTRWRSDDLLELVRARFFAGSAGTIEDGLGIAASFGLGVALSFLTYWSGAWWARAVLRAASA
;
A
#
# COMPACT_ATOMS: atom_id res chain seq x y z
N MET A 1 16.12 -10.54 -14.39
CA MET A 1 15.09 -9.87 -15.21
C MET A 1 13.87 -9.67 -14.33
N SER A 2 13.44 -8.43 -14.12
CA SER A 2 12.23 -8.14 -13.34
C SER A 2 10.98 -8.38 -14.19
N ARG A 3 9.93 -8.92 -13.58
CA ARG A 3 8.63 -9.13 -14.22
C ARG A 3 7.50 -8.81 -13.27
N LEU A 4 6.36 -8.40 -13.81
CA LEU A 4 5.15 -8.13 -13.04
C LEU A 4 4.18 -9.30 -13.20
N GLU A 5 3.94 -10.05 -12.13
CA GLU A 5 2.99 -11.16 -12.09
C GLU A 5 1.61 -10.65 -11.64
N ILE A 6 0.56 -10.87 -12.44
CA ILE A 6 -0.81 -10.45 -12.14
C ILE A 6 -1.75 -11.62 -12.37
N ALA A 7 -2.60 -11.95 -11.39
CA ALA A 7 -3.58 -13.02 -11.58
C ALA A 7 -4.58 -12.65 -12.70
N PRO A 8 -5.05 -13.64 -13.49
CA PRO A 8 -5.99 -13.38 -14.59
C PRO A 8 -7.25 -12.62 -14.17
N ARG A 9 -7.77 -12.89 -12.95
CA ARG A 9 -8.96 -12.22 -12.39
C ARG A 9 -8.81 -10.71 -12.20
N TYR A 10 -7.58 -10.20 -12.14
CA TYR A 10 -7.26 -8.77 -12.03
C TYR A 10 -6.80 -8.17 -13.36
N GLY A 11 -7.13 -8.83 -14.49
CA GLY A 11 -6.77 -8.33 -15.82
C GLY A 11 -5.38 -8.74 -16.30
N GLY A 12 -4.67 -9.62 -15.58
CA GLY A 12 -3.31 -10.05 -15.96
C GLY A 12 -3.21 -10.62 -17.37
N ALA A 13 -4.24 -11.35 -17.84
CA ALA A 13 -4.30 -11.91 -19.19
C ALA A 13 -4.39 -10.83 -20.29
N LEU A 14 -5.09 -9.72 -20.01
CA LEU A 14 -5.15 -8.58 -20.93
C LEU A 14 -3.84 -7.81 -20.92
N LEU A 15 -3.33 -7.50 -19.73
CA LEU A 15 -2.09 -6.74 -19.56
C LEU A 15 -0.88 -7.45 -20.13
N ALA A 16 -0.78 -8.77 -20.02
CA ALA A 16 0.28 -9.57 -20.64
C ALA A 16 0.29 -9.51 -22.17
N ARG A 17 -0.82 -9.14 -22.82
CA ARG A 17 -0.87 -8.90 -24.27
C ARG A 17 -0.35 -7.51 -24.66
N LEU A 18 -0.45 -6.55 -23.75
CA LEU A 18 -0.08 -5.15 -23.98
C LEU A 18 1.37 -4.86 -23.57
N PHE A 19 1.85 -5.54 -22.52
CA PHE A 19 3.14 -5.26 -21.90
C PHE A 19 4.00 -6.53 -21.82
N PRO A 20 5.18 -6.57 -22.46
CA PRO A 20 6.01 -7.78 -22.53
C PRO A 20 6.64 -8.19 -21.20
N TRP A 21 6.64 -7.30 -20.19
CA TRP A 21 7.12 -7.57 -18.84
C TRP A 21 6.01 -8.02 -17.87
N VAL A 22 4.75 -8.10 -18.32
CA VAL A 22 3.64 -8.61 -17.51
C VAL A 22 3.42 -10.08 -17.81
N VAL A 23 3.41 -10.90 -16.76
CA VAL A 23 3.11 -12.32 -16.83
C VAL A 23 1.78 -12.57 -16.15
N ALA A 24 0.85 -13.17 -16.91
CA ALA A 24 -0.41 -13.66 -16.38
C ALA A 24 -0.16 -14.95 -15.60
N GLY A 25 0.19 -14.84 -14.32
CA GLY A 25 0.50 -16.00 -13.50
C GLY A 25 0.81 -15.61 -12.07
N ALA A 26 -0.16 -15.83 -11.17
CA ALA A 26 -0.03 -15.85 -9.71
C ALA A 26 -1.42 -15.98 -9.07
N GLY A 27 -1.48 -16.24 -7.76
CA GLY A 27 -2.68 -16.05 -6.93
C GLY A 27 -2.90 -14.61 -6.45
N TYR A 28 -2.03 -13.67 -6.85
CA TYR A 28 -1.92 -12.30 -6.32
C TYR A 28 -2.47 -11.23 -7.28
N ALA A 29 -2.86 -10.08 -6.71
CA ALA A 29 -3.34 -8.93 -7.48
C ALA A 29 -2.25 -8.21 -8.28
N GLY A 30 -1.01 -8.28 -7.81
CA GLY A 30 0.18 -7.82 -8.50
C GLY A 30 1.39 -8.15 -7.66
N ARG A 31 2.44 -8.70 -8.26
CA ARG A 31 3.72 -8.99 -7.59
C ARG A 31 4.88 -8.68 -8.52
N LEU A 32 5.80 -7.82 -8.08
CA LEU A 32 7.04 -7.57 -8.80
C LEU A 32 8.07 -8.66 -8.43
N VAL A 33 8.43 -9.50 -9.40
CA VAL A 33 9.38 -10.60 -9.21
C VAL A 33 10.72 -10.24 -9.84
N GLY A 34 11.82 -10.58 -9.16
CA GLY A 34 13.17 -10.28 -9.64
C GLY A 34 13.54 -8.79 -9.55
N PHE A 35 12.82 -8.04 -8.73
CA PHE A 35 13.24 -6.71 -8.28
C PHE A 35 14.30 -6.87 -7.21
N ASP A 36 15.44 -6.22 -7.41
CA ASP A 36 16.57 -6.25 -6.48
C ASP A 36 16.60 -4.95 -5.68
N THR A 37 16.37 -5.07 -4.37
CA THR A 37 16.48 -3.93 -3.46
C THR A 37 17.91 -3.71 -2.98
N HIS A 38 18.86 -4.56 -3.38
CA HIS A 38 20.23 -4.61 -2.89
C HIS A 38 20.32 -4.71 -1.35
N GLY A 39 19.27 -5.24 -0.72
CA GLY A 39 19.13 -5.29 0.74
C GLY A 39 18.79 -3.94 1.41
N ASP A 40 18.47 -2.90 0.63
CA ASP A 40 18.12 -1.58 1.12
C ASP A 40 16.62 -1.46 1.42
N ASP A 41 16.32 -1.27 2.71
CA ASP A 41 14.97 -1.07 3.20
C ASP A 41 14.32 0.21 2.70
N LEU A 42 15.08 1.28 2.45
CA LEU A 42 14.54 2.53 1.94
C LEU A 42 14.06 2.35 0.50
N VAL A 43 14.85 1.66 -0.34
CA VAL A 43 14.46 1.32 -1.71
C VAL A 43 13.18 0.47 -1.69
N TYR A 44 13.12 -0.51 -0.78
CA TYR A 44 11.94 -1.35 -0.60
C TYR A 44 10.72 -0.51 -0.17
N LEU A 45 10.88 0.32 0.85
CA LEU A 45 9.81 1.17 1.40
C LEU A 45 9.26 2.14 0.34
N VAL A 46 10.15 2.78 -0.42
CA VAL A 46 9.75 3.66 -1.53
C VAL A 46 8.98 2.88 -2.60
N THR A 47 9.39 1.64 -2.89
CA THR A 47 8.71 0.79 -3.88
C THR A 47 7.29 0.43 -3.43
N VAL A 48 7.10 0.12 -2.15
CA VAL A 48 5.77 -0.16 -1.57
C VAL A 48 4.92 1.11 -1.47
N ALA A 49 5.53 2.27 -1.17
CA ALA A 49 4.82 3.53 -1.00
C ALA A 49 4.44 4.22 -2.33
N ALA A 50 5.24 4.06 -3.39
CA ALA A 50 5.10 4.81 -4.64
C ALA A 50 3.72 4.70 -5.30
N PRO A 51 3.03 3.54 -5.34
CA PRO A 51 1.68 3.45 -5.88
C PRO A 51 0.68 4.43 -5.25
N PHE A 52 0.85 4.75 -3.95
CA PHE A 52 -0.03 5.67 -3.23
C PHE A 52 0.20 7.15 -3.58
N LEU A 53 1.21 7.48 -4.40
CA LEU A 53 1.30 8.81 -5.01
C LEU A 53 0.08 9.11 -5.91
N VAL A 54 -0.54 8.09 -6.51
CA VAL A 54 -1.80 8.26 -7.24
C VAL A 54 -2.92 8.71 -6.30
N THR A 55 -2.98 8.16 -5.08
CA THR A 55 -3.93 8.61 -4.05
C THR A 55 -3.71 10.09 -3.72
N VAL A 56 -2.46 10.47 -3.44
CA VAL A 56 -2.10 11.82 -2.99
C VAL A 56 -2.29 12.88 -4.09
N LEU A 57 -1.74 12.61 -5.28
CA LEU A 57 -1.61 13.62 -6.33
C LEU A 57 -2.83 13.69 -7.26
N ILE A 58 -3.61 12.61 -7.35
CA ILE A 58 -4.69 12.47 -8.34
C ILE A 58 -6.03 12.17 -7.67
N ALA A 59 -6.14 11.05 -6.96
CA ALA A 59 -7.44 10.52 -6.55
C ALA A 59 -8.14 11.40 -5.51
N VAL A 60 -7.43 11.80 -4.44
CA VAL A 60 -8.00 12.69 -3.42
C VAL A 60 -8.31 14.08 -4.01
N PRO A 61 -7.41 14.73 -4.77
CA PRO A 61 -7.76 15.97 -5.49
C PRO A 61 -8.96 15.86 -6.42
N LEU A 62 -9.09 14.75 -7.16
CA LEU A 62 -10.23 14.52 -8.04
C LEU A 62 -11.52 14.43 -7.23
N LEU A 63 -11.51 13.71 -6.10
CA LEU A 63 -12.64 13.58 -5.18
C LEU A 63 -13.05 14.93 -4.57
N GLU A 64 -12.08 15.70 -4.09
CA GLU A 64 -12.27 17.04 -3.50
C GLU A 64 -12.70 18.10 -4.53
N SER A 65 -12.52 17.85 -5.82
CA SER A 65 -12.99 18.75 -6.90
C SER A 65 -14.49 18.66 -7.18
N ILE A 66 -15.14 17.56 -6.78
CA ILE A 66 -16.54 17.26 -7.10
C ILE A 66 -17.52 18.35 -6.63
N PRO A 67 -17.38 18.96 -5.42
CA PRO A 67 -18.24 20.04 -5.00
C PRO A 67 -18.24 21.27 -5.93
N GLY A 68 -17.23 21.44 -6.79
CA GLY A 68 -17.19 22.49 -7.80
C GLY A 68 -18.06 22.20 -9.04
N ASP A 69 -18.46 20.95 -9.26
CA ASP A 69 -19.24 20.50 -10.42
C ASP A 69 -20.74 20.38 -10.12
N ARG A 70 -21.28 21.22 -9.22
CA ARG A 70 -22.69 21.15 -8.79
C ARG A 70 -23.69 21.18 -9.95
N ASP A 71 -23.39 21.94 -11.00
CA ASP A 71 -24.23 22.06 -12.19
C ASP A 71 -23.99 20.93 -13.22
N ARG A 72 -23.07 20.00 -12.94
CA ARG A 72 -22.66 18.91 -13.83
C ARG A 72 -22.69 17.56 -13.08
N PRO A 73 -23.86 17.06 -12.67
CA PRO A 73 -23.97 15.87 -11.81
C PRO A 73 -23.38 14.61 -12.45
N LEU A 74 -23.48 14.45 -13.77
CA LEU A 74 -22.87 13.33 -14.49
C LEU A 74 -21.34 13.35 -14.39
N LEU A 75 -20.73 14.53 -14.50
CA LEU A 75 -19.29 14.67 -14.34
C LEU A 75 -18.87 14.35 -12.91
N GLY A 76 -19.60 14.85 -11.91
CA GLY A 76 -19.39 14.52 -10.50
C GLY A 76 -19.47 13.02 -10.23
N ALA A 77 -20.46 12.33 -10.82
CA ALA A 77 -20.61 10.88 -10.70
C ALA A 77 -19.44 10.10 -11.33
N VAL A 78 -18.98 10.51 -12.52
CA VAL A 78 -17.81 9.92 -13.19
C VAL A 78 -16.55 10.13 -12.35
N LYS A 79 -16.32 11.34 -11.84
CA LYS A 79 -15.20 11.65 -10.94
C LYS A 79 -15.24 10.80 -9.68
N LEU A 80 -16.41 10.66 -9.05
CA LEU A 80 -16.58 9.83 -7.87
C LEU A 80 -16.21 8.37 -8.17
N GLY A 81 -16.74 7.79 -9.25
CA GLY A 81 -16.48 6.40 -9.63
C GLY A 81 -15.00 6.13 -9.92
N LEU A 82 -14.30 7.06 -10.56
CA LEU A 82 -12.87 6.94 -10.84
C LEU A 82 -12.00 7.19 -9.61
N ALA A 83 -12.34 8.19 -8.80
CA ALA A 83 -11.52 8.63 -7.67
C ALA A 83 -11.65 7.70 -6.47
N LEU A 84 -12.86 7.23 -6.14
CA LEU A 84 -13.14 6.59 -4.86
C LEU A 84 -12.27 5.36 -4.57
N PRO A 85 -12.06 4.40 -5.51
CA PRO A 85 -11.21 3.24 -5.24
C PRO A 85 -9.76 3.64 -4.95
N ALA A 86 -9.19 4.55 -5.75
CA ALA A 86 -7.82 5.00 -5.58
C ALA A 86 -7.65 5.94 -4.37
N ALA A 87 -8.67 6.70 -4.01
CA ALA A 87 -8.67 7.56 -2.83
C ALA A 87 -8.70 6.75 -1.54
N LEU A 88 -9.44 5.63 -1.52
CA LEU A 88 -9.54 4.73 -0.37
C LEU A 88 -8.51 3.59 -0.37
N ALA A 89 -7.65 3.52 -1.39
CA ALA A 89 -6.61 2.51 -1.53
C ALA A 89 -5.71 2.36 -0.28
N PRO A 90 -5.33 3.45 0.45
CA PRO A 90 -4.55 3.30 1.68
C PRO A 90 -5.25 2.45 2.75
N PHE A 91 -6.57 2.56 2.85
CA PHE A 91 -7.34 1.85 3.87
C PHE A 91 -7.60 0.40 3.49
N SER A 92 -7.86 0.13 2.20
CA SER A 92 -8.01 -1.25 1.73
C SER A 92 -6.69 -2.04 1.78
N SER A 93 -5.55 -1.35 1.77
CA SER A 93 -4.21 -1.96 1.77
C SER A 93 -3.59 -2.04 3.18
N LEU A 94 -4.39 -1.81 4.23
CA LEU A 94 -3.93 -1.79 5.63
C LEU A 94 -3.24 -3.09 6.06
N THR A 95 -3.76 -4.24 5.65
CA THR A 95 -3.24 -5.56 6.05
C THR A 95 -2.15 -6.08 5.12
N GLY A 96 -1.87 -5.37 4.02
CA GLY A 96 -0.80 -5.68 3.08
C GLY A 96 0.25 -4.58 3.11
N ASP A 97 0.34 -3.77 2.06
CA ASP A 97 1.34 -2.73 1.87
C ASP A 97 1.59 -1.84 3.10
N TYR A 98 0.54 -1.37 3.78
CA TYR A 98 0.71 -0.49 4.95
C TYR A 98 1.22 -1.22 6.19
N TYR A 99 0.79 -2.46 6.39
CA TYR A 99 1.40 -3.32 7.39
C TYR A 99 2.86 -3.59 7.06
N GLU A 100 3.18 -3.88 5.81
CA GLU A 100 4.53 -4.15 5.34
C GLU A 100 5.45 -2.95 5.60
N MET A 101 5.03 -1.74 5.18
CA MET A 101 5.74 -0.49 5.48
C MET A 101 5.98 -0.29 6.97
N GLY A 102 4.93 -0.49 7.79
CA GLY A 102 5.05 -0.40 9.24
C GLY A 102 6.04 -1.42 9.81
N SER A 103 5.99 -2.66 9.33
CA SER A 103 6.83 -3.77 9.80
C SER A 103 8.30 -3.58 9.46
N ILE A 104 8.63 -2.98 8.30
CA ILE A 104 10.00 -2.63 7.90
C ILE A 104 10.59 -1.64 8.92
N VAL A 105 9.86 -0.58 9.24
CA VAL A 105 10.29 0.46 10.17
C VAL A 105 10.42 -0.09 11.59
N ILE A 106 9.38 -0.76 12.10
CA ILE A 106 9.37 -1.29 13.47
C ILE A 106 10.44 -2.34 13.68
N SER A 107 10.62 -3.27 12.73
CA SER A 107 11.68 -4.29 12.84
C SER A 107 13.07 -3.66 12.89
N ARG A 108 13.36 -2.63 12.08
CA ARG A 108 14.65 -1.90 12.16
C ARG A 108 14.83 -1.21 13.50
N ILE A 109 13.81 -0.50 13.97
CA ILE A 109 13.84 0.19 15.25
C ILE A 109 14.14 -0.80 16.38
N VAL A 110 13.43 -1.94 16.44
CA VAL A 110 13.63 -2.94 17.49
C VAL A 110 15.01 -3.57 17.45
N THR A 111 15.60 -3.78 16.26
CA THR A 111 16.96 -4.32 16.16
C THR A 111 18.04 -3.43 16.77
N LEU A 112 17.77 -2.13 17.00
CA LEU A 112 18.70 -1.23 17.69
C LEU A 112 18.98 -1.68 19.14
N TRP A 113 18.02 -2.33 19.79
CA TRP A 113 18.17 -2.85 21.17
C TRP A 113 17.97 -4.38 21.27
N ARG A 114 17.56 -5.05 20.19
CA ARG A 114 17.47 -6.51 20.06
C ARG A 114 18.16 -7.01 18.79
N PRO A 115 19.50 -6.94 18.71
CA PRO A 115 20.23 -7.26 17.47
C PRO A 115 20.08 -8.71 17.00
N SER A 116 19.77 -9.63 17.91
CA SER A 116 19.56 -11.05 17.60
C SER A 116 18.17 -11.36 17.02
N LEU A 117 17.25 -10.40 17.00
CA LEU A 117 15.92 -10.60 16.42
C LEU A 117 16.02 -10.58 14.89
N PRO A 118 15.61 -11.64 14.18
CA PRO A 118 15.62 -11.62 12.72
C PRO A 118 14.67 -10.54 12.19
N LEU A 119 15.13 -9.68 11.29
CA LEU A 119 14.32 -8.61 10.70
C LEU A 119 13.05 -9.13 10.00
N THR A 120 13.16 -10.31 9.39
CA THR A 120 12.07 -10.99 8.69
C THR A 120 11.03 -11.57 9.63
N ARG A 121 11.23 -11.51 10.95
CA ARG A 121 10.34 -12.16 11.92
C ARG A 121 8.89 -11.63 11.84
N TRP A 122 8.75 -10.32 11.61
CA TRP A 122 7.46 -9.63 11.53
C TRP A 122 7.19 -8.99 10.18
N ARG A 123 8.10 -9.09 9.20
CA ARG A 123 7.88 -8.52 7.87
C ARG A 123 7.06 -9.48 7.02
N SER A 124 5.96 -8.98 6.47
CA SER A 124 5.06 -9.71 5.57
C SER A 124 4.26 -8.73 4.72
N ASP A 125 3.96 -9.12 3.49
CA ASP A 125 2.97 -8.47 2.61
C ASP A 125 1.54 -9.00 2.86
N ASP A 126 1.40 -10.01 3.73
CA ASP A 126 0.12 -10.55 4.19
C ASP A 126 0.12 -10.70 5.72
N LEU A 127 -0.54 -9.76 6.40
CA LEU A 127 -0.68 -9.77 7.86
C LEU A 127 -1.47 -10.99 8.36
N LEU A 128 -2.52 -11.41 7.65
CA LEU A 128 -3.39 -12.47 8.13
C LEU A 128 -2.67 -13.81 8.06
N GLU A 129 -1.93 -14.05 6.98
CA GLU A 129 -1.10 -15.25 6.86
C GLU A 129 0.05 -15.24 7.87
N LEU A 130 0.66 -14.08 8.15
CA LEU A 130 1.67 -13.96 9.20
C LEU A 130 1.10 -14.33 10.58
N VAL A 131 -0.06 -13.77 10.95
CA VAL A 131 -0.73 -14.07 12.22
C VAL A 131 -1.10 -15.55 12.29
N ARG A 132 -1.62 -16.13 11.20
CA ARG A 132 -1.93 -17.55 11.09
C ARG A 132 -0.70 -18.42 11.33
N ALA A 133 0.40 -18.13 10.64
CA ALA A 133 1.66 -18.85 10.73
C ALA A 133 2.33 -18.72 12.11
N ARG A 134 2.12 -17.60 12.81
CA ARG A 134 2.71 -17.35 14.13
C ARG A 134 1.90 -17.89 15.29
N PHE A 135 0.56 -17.86 15.23
CA PHE A 135 -0.27 -18.16 16.40
C PHE A 135 -1.21 -19.37 16.26
N PHE A 136 -1.47 -19.88 15.06
CA PHE A 136 -2.51 -20.89 14.86
C PHE A 136 -1.99 -22.21 14.28
N ALA A 137 -1.02 -22.20 13.37
CA ALA A 137 -0.56 -23.38 12.63
C ALA A 137 0.35 -24.32 13.46
N GLY A 138 0.01 -24.59 14.73
CA GLY A 138 0.82 -25.40 15.66
C GLY A 138 2.09 -24.69 16.16
N SER A 139 2.11 -23.35 16.07
CA SER A 139 3.28 -22.50 16.20
C SER A 139 3.48 -21.93 17.61
N ALA A 140 4.74 -21.62 17.95
CA ALA A 140 5.15 -21.04 19.24
C ALA A 140 5.19 -19.50 19.21
N GLY A 141 4.09 -18.86 18.80
CA GLY A 141 3.97 -17.41 18.81
C GLY A 141 4.18 -16.84 20.21
N THR A 142 4.96 -15.78 20.32
CA THR A 142 5.31 -15.16 21.62
C THR A 142 4.55 -13.86 21.86
N ILE A 143 4.55 -13.37 23.09
CA ILE A 143 4.02 -12.03 23.40
C ILE A 143 4.81 -10.96 22.63
N GLU A 144 6.12 -11.14 22.48
CA GLU A 144 6.99 -10.26 21.67
C GLU A 144 6.53 -10.21 20.20
N ASP A 145 6.07 -11.33 19.63
CA ASP A 145 5.47 -11.36 18.29
C ASP A 145 4.17 -10.56 18.23
N GLY A 146 3.30 -10.70 19.24
CA GLY A 146 2.05 -9.96 19.30
C GLY A 146 2.28 -8.45 19.37
N LEU A 147 3.21 -8.00 20.21
CA LEU A 147 3.56 -6.59 20.35
C LEU A 147 4.22 -6.02 19.08
N GLY A 148 5.15 -6.76 18.48
CA GLY A 148 5.82 -6.35 17.25
C GLY A 148 4.86 -6.21 16.08
N ILE A 149 3.96 -7.18 15.90
CA ILE A 149 2.92 -7.16 14.87
C ILE A 149 1.93 -6.00 15.12
N ALA A 150 1.47 -5.83 16.36
CA ALA A 150 0.54 -4.75 16.72
C ALA A 150 1.16 -3.35 16.50
N ALA A 151 2.41 -3.15 16.90
CA ALA A 151 3.12 -1.89 16.67
C ALA A 151 3.30 -1.59 15.17
N SER A 152 3.65 -2.62 14.38
CA SER A 152 3.79 -2.51 12.93
C SER A 152 2.46 -2.14 12.26
N PHE A 153 1.38 -2.80 12.65
CA PHE A 153 0.04 -2.48 12.16
C PHE A 153 -0.41 -1.07 12.57
N GLY A 154 -0.16 -0.67 13.82
CA GLY A 154 -0.46 0.69 14.30
C GLY A 154 0.27 1.78 13.51
N LEU A 155 1.54 1.56 13.18
CA LEU A 155 2.28 2.46 12.29
C LEU A 155 1.69 2.47 10.87
N GLY A 156 1.31 1.31 10.33
CA GLY A 156 0.61 1.20 9.05
C GLY A 156 -0.69 2.01 9.01
N VAL A 157 -1.49 1.95 10.08
CA VAL A 157 -2.70 2.78 10.24
C VAL A 157 -2.34 4.27 10.23
N ALA A 158 -1.33 4.69 11.00
CA ALA A 158 -0.92 6.10 11.02
C ALA A 158 -0.47 6.60 9.63
N LEU A 159 0.30 5.77 8.90
CA LEU A 159 0.77 6.08 7.55
C LEU A 159 -0.39 6.16 6.53
N SER A 160 -1.45 5.36 6.67
CA SER A 160 -2.58 5.40 5.73
C SER A 160 -3.39 6.69 5.87
N PHE A 161 -3.62 7.12 7.11
CA PHE A 161 -4.20 8.43 7.40
C PHE A 161 -3.30 9.58 6.93
N LEU A 162 -1.98 9.49 7.15
CA LEU A 162 -1.03 10.49 6.68
C LEU A 162 -1.08 10.63 5.16
N THR A 163 -1.17 9.52 4.43
CA THR A 163 -1.27 9.52 2.97
C THR A 163 -2.56 10.20 2.50
N TYR A 164 -3.70 9.81 3.06
CA TYR A 164 -4.98 10.44 2.71
C TYR A 164 -4.98 11.94 3.04
N TRP A 165 -4.48 12.30 4.22
CA TRP A 165 -4.41 13.69 4.65
C TRP A 165 -3.48 14.53 3.77
N SER A 166 -2.35 13.96 3.36
CA SER A 166 -1.43 14.60 2.39
C SER A 166 -2.14 14.89 1.08
N GLY A 167 -2.93 13.94 0.57
CA GLY A 167 -3.77 14.14 -0.61
C GLY A 167 -4.80 15.25 -0.42
N ALA A 168 -5.48 15.30 0.73
CA ALA A 168 -6.47 16.33 1.02
C ALA A 168 -5.83 17.72 1.18
N TRP A 169 -4.63 17.80 1.76
CA TRP A 169 -3.86 19.03 1.85
C TRP A 169 -3.43 19.51 0.45
N TRP A 170 -2.90 18.62 -0.37
CA TRP A 170 -2.54 18.90 -1.76
C TRP A 170 -3.75 19.37 -2.59
N ALA A 171 -4.87 18.67 -2.48
CA ALA A 171 -6.13 19.04 -3.13
C ALA A 171 -6.53 20.48 -2.83
N ARG A 172 -6.50 20.88 -1.55
CA ARG A 172 -6.81 22.25 -1.14
C ARG A 172 -5.85 23.27 -1.75
N ALA A 173 -4.55 22.97 -1.84
CA ALA A 173 -3.58 23.86 -2.45
C ALA A 173 -3.85 24.06 -3.96
N VAL A 174 -4.07 22.96 -4.68
CA VAL A 174 -4.33 22.97 -6.13
C VAL A 174 -5.66 23.66 -6.47
N LEU A 175 -6.74 23.32 -5.76
CA LEU A 175 -8.07 23.90 -6.02
C LEU A 175 -8.12 25.40 -5.69
N ARG A 176 -7.43 25.85 -4.65
CA ARG A 176 -7.30 27.30 -4.36
C ARG A 176 -6.55 28.01 -5.47
N ALA A 177 -5.44 27.46 -5.94
CA ALA A 177 -4.67 28.05 -7.04
C ALA A 177 -5.48 28.13 -8.35
N ALA A 178 -6.37 27.17 -8.61
CA ALA A 178 -7.24 27.19 -9.78
C ALA A 178 -8.40 28.20 -9.69
N SER A 179 -8.69 28.72 -8.49
CA SER A 179 -9.74 29.72 -8.24
C SER A 179 -9.25 31.16 -8.10
N ALA A 180 -7.93 31.37 -8.08
CA ALA A 180 -7.27 32.68 -7.97
C ALA A 180 -6.95 33.24 -9.37
#